data_AF-A0A452ZSB2-F1
#
_entry.id   AF-A0A452ZSB2-F1
#
_cell.length_a   1.000
_cell.length_b   1.000
_cell.length_c   1.000
_cell.angle_alpha   90.00
_cell.angle_beta   90.00
_cell.angle_gamma   90.00
#
_symmetry.space_group_name_H-M   'P 1'
#
loop_
_entity.id
_entity.type
_entity.pdbx_description
1 polymer ?
#
loop_
_entity_poly.entity_id
_entity_poly.type
_entity_poly.pdbx_seq_one_letter_code
_entity_poly.pdbx_strand_id
1 'polypeptide(L)'
;KGFTEEQENALQLLTSLQTLGFFDCTVLQSLPQGLQCLSSLKELHVGSCPEFQCLPVPEESFPTSLQVLILGFDSFEQREQAEKWKEAYPYLRVLCYEPC
;
A
#
# COMPACT_ATOMS: atom_id res chain seq x y z
N LYS A 1 -14.35 1.60 -1.54
CA LYS A 1 -14.38 2.67 -2.56
C LYS A 1 -12.97 2.91 -3.05
N GLY A 2 -12.73 2.79 -4.37
CA GLY A 2 -11.42 3.06 -4.98
C GLY A 2 -11.19 4.55 -5.28
N PHE A 3 -10.03 4.85 -5.84
CA PHE A 3 -9.63 6.18 -6.28
C PHE A 3 -10.37 6.59 -7.56
N THR A 4 -10.66 7.88 -7.71
CA THR A 4 -11.13 8.44 -8.99
C THR A 4 -9.96 8.63 -9.95
N GLU A 5 -10.25 8.73 -11.24
CA GLU A 5 -9.23 9.01 -12.27
C GLU A 5 -8.43 10.29 -11.96
N GLU A 6 -9.08 11.32 -11.44
CA GLU A 6 -8.43 12.58 -11.04
C GLU A 6 -7.46 12.38 -9.87
N GLN A 7 -7.82 11.53 -8.90
CA GLN A 7 -6.95 11.19 -7.77
C GLN A 7 -5.74 10.38 -8.23
N GLU A 8 -5.95 9.41 -9.13
CA GLU A 8 -4.88 8.63 -9.73
C GLU A 8 -3.89 9.53 -10.50
N ASN A 9 -4.41 10.43 -11.34
CA ASN A 9 -3.60 11.38 -12.09
C ASN A 9 -2.84 12.34 -11.15
N ALA A 10 -3.47 12.81 -10.08
CA ALA A 10 -2.82 13.66 -9.10
C ALA A 10 -1.66 12.94 -8.39
N LEU A 11 -1.83 11.65 -8.04
CA LEU A 11 -0.77 10.84 -7.44
C LEU A 11 0.43 10.70 -8.38
N GLN A 12 0.21 10.50 -9.68
CA GLN A 12 1.30 10.38 -10.66
C GLN A 12 2.18 11.65 -10.75
N LEU A 13 1.68 12.81 -10.34
CA LEU A 13 2.46 14.05 -10.29
C LEU A 13 3.38 14.14 -9.07
N LEU A 14 3.18 13.30 -8.04
CA LEU A 14 3.95 13.29 -6.79
C LEU A 14 5.27 12.51 -6.93
N THR A 15 6.01 12.72 -8.02
CA THR A 15 7.20 11.93 -8.39
C THR A 15 8.35 12.00 -7.38
N SER A 16 8.39 13.02 -6.52
CA SER A 16 9.40 13.19 -5.46
C SER A 16 8.97 12.64 -4.09
N LEU A 17 7.75 12.10 -3.99
CA LEU A 17 7.22 11.57 -2.74
C LEU A 17 8.03 10.34 -2.31
N GLN A 18 8.52 10.34 -1.07
CA GLN A 18 9.30 9.23 -0.51
C GLN A 18 8.50 8.38 0.48
N THR A 19 7.52 8.97 1.15
CA THR A 19 6.68 8.29 2.13
C THR A 19 5.22 8.60 1.83
N LEU A 20 4.38 7.57 1.79
CA LEU A 20 2.94 7.69 1.58
C LEU A 20 2.22 6.85 2.65
N GLY A 21 1.16 7.41 3.23
CA GLY A 21 0.41 6.75 4.29
C GLY A 21 -1.09 6.87 4.10
N PHE A 22 -1.79 5.77 4.38
CA PHE A 22 -3.23 5.67 4.45
C PHE A 22 -3.61 5.21 5.86
N PHE A 23 -4.25 6.09 6.62
CA PHE A 23 -4.61 5.84 8.01
C PHE A 23 -6.10 6.12 8.22
N ASP A 24 -6.76 5.31 9.04
CA ASP A 24 -8.18 5.47 9.41
C ASP A 24 -9.13 5.54 8.20
N CYS A 25 -8.75 4.90 7.09
CA CYS A 25 -9.52 4.95 5.85
C CYS A 25 -10.53 3.79 5.81
N THR A 26 -11.68 3.99 6.45
CA THR A 26 -12.72 2.95 6.62
C THR A 26 -13.32 2.41 5.32
N VAL A 27 -13.27 3.17 4.23
CA VAL A 27 -13.79 2.77 2.91
C VAL A 27 -12.71 2.41 1.90
N LEU A 28 -11.42 2.44 2.30
CA LEU A 28 -10.31 2.15 1.40
C LEU A 28 -10.25 0.65 1.16
N GLN A 29 -10.61 0.23 -0.05
CA GLN A 29 -10.63 -1.19 -0.42
C GLN A 29 -9.35 -1.64 -1.12
N SER A 30 -8.74 -0.73 -1.87
CA SER A 30 -7.52 -0.98 -2.62
C SER A 30 -6.60 0.23 -2.62
N LEU A 31 -5.32 0.01 -2.89
CA LEU A 31 -4.39 1.10 -3.18
C LEU A 31 -4.56 1.66 -4.60
N PRO A 32 -4.08 2.89 -4.85
CA PRO A 32 -4.15 3.50 -6.16
C PRO A 32 -3.20 2.83 -7.16
N GLN A 33 -3.62 2.68 -8.41
CA GLN A 33 -2.79 2.09 -9.46
C GLN A 33 -1.60 3.01 -9.84
N GLY A 34 -1.76 4.31 -9.64
CA GLY A 34 -0.73 5.33 -9.87
C GLY A 34 0.49 5.23 -8.97
N LEU A 35 0.49 4.36 -7.94
CA LEU A 35 1.66 4.11 -7.09
C LEU A 35 2.89 3.66 -7.88
N GLN A 36 2.71 2.90 -8.95
CA GLN A 36 3.81 2.46 -9.80
C GLN A 36 4.59 3.63 -10.42
N CYS A 37 3.94 4.79 -10.59
CA CYS A 37 4.55 5.99 -11.15
C CYS A 37 5.34 6.79 -10.10
N LEU A 38 5.19 6.48 -8.81
CA LEU A 38 5.91 7.12 -7.72
C LEU A 38 7.34 6.59 -7.61
N SER A 39 8.18 6.95 -8.58
CA SER A 39 9.54 6.45 -8.71
C SER A 39 10.47 6.78 -7.54
N SER A 40 10.12 7.76 -6.68
CA SER A 40 10.89 8.07 -5.46
C SER A 40 10.34 7.45 -4.18
N LEU A 41 9.21 6.73 -4.24
CA LEU A 41 8.53 6.22 -3.05
C LEU A 41 9.33 5.08 -2.42
N LYS A 42 9.71 5.24 -1.16
CA LYS A 42 10.49 4.28 -0.38
C LYS A 42 9.65 3.59 0.69
N GLU A 43 8.69 4.30 1.25
CA GLU A 43 7.90 3.83 2.39
C GLU A 43 6.40 3.99 2.11
N LEU A 44 5.65 2.91 2.32
CA LEU A 44 4.20 2.89 2.19
C LEU A 44 3.57 2.37 3.48
N HIS A 45 2.66 3.13 4.06
CA HIS A 45 1.99 2.80 5.30
C HIS A 45 0.49 2.64 5.03
N VAL A 46 -0.09 1.55 5.53
CA VAL A 46 -1.55 1.35 5.55
C VAL A 46 -1.91 0.87 6.95
N GLY A 47 -2.83 1.53 7.64
CA GLY A 47 -3.27 1.09 8.96
C GLY A 47 -4.63 1.61 9.34
N SER A 48 -5.35 0.87 10.17
CA SER A 48 -6.71 1.24 10.62
C SER A 48 -7.68 1.41 9.45
N CYS A 49 -7.58 0.51 8.45
CA CYS A 49 -8.40 0.47 7.25
C CYS A 49 -9.16 -0.87 7.19
N PRO A 50 -10.33 -1.02 7.81
CA PRO A 50 -11.03 -2.30 7.95
C PRO A 50 -11.55 -2.90 6.64
N GLU A 51 -11.95 -2.08 5.67
CA GLU A 51 -12.36 -2.55 4.34
C GLU A 51 -11.18 -2.83 3.40
N PHE A 52 -9.93 -2.64 3.86
CA PHE A 52 -8.75 -2.82 3.04
C PHE A 52 -8.49 -4.29 2.80
N GLN A 53 -8.90 -4.74 1.61
CA GLN A 53 -8.85 -6.15 1.19
C GLN A 53 -7.74 -6.42 0.16
N CYS A 54 -7.22 -5.40 -0.52
CA CYS A 54 -6.26 -5.57 -1.61
C CYS A 54 -5.12 -4.51 -1.61
N LEU A 55 -3.85 -4.92 -1.39
CA LEU A 55 -2.76 -4.29 -2.16
C LEU A 55 -2.82 -4.83 -3.59
N PRO A 56 -2.19 -4.14 -4.56
CA PRO A 56 -2.09 -4.68 -5.91
C PRO A 56 -1.62 -6.14 -5.92
N VAL A 57 -2.22 -6.90 -6.83
CA VAL A 57 -1.88 -8.29 -7.16
C VAL A 57 -0.40 -8.34 -7.52
N PRO A 58 0.34 -9.44 -7.29
CA PRO A 58 1.75 -9.58 -7.70
C PRO A 58 2.11 -9.08 -9.11
N GLU A 59 1.14 -9.08 -10.03
CA GLU A 59 1.25 -8.61 -11.42
C GLU A 59 1.17 -7.08 -11.57
N GLU A 60 0.52 -6.36 -10.64
CA GLU A 60 0.49 -4.90 -10.58
C GLU A 60 1.58 -4.45 -9.60
N SER A 61 2.67 -3.94 -10.14
CA SER A 61 3.92 -3.81 -9.40
C SER A 61 3.92 -2.60 -8.47
N PHE A 62 4.36 -2.77 -7.22
CA PHE A 62 4.87 -1.66 -6.42
C PHE A 62 5.95 -0.89 -7.19
N PRO A 63 6.14 0.42 -6.94
CA PRO A 63 7.27 1.13 -7.53
C PRO A 63 8.56 0.44 -7.09
N THR A 64 9.51 0.29 -8.02
CA THR A 64 10.78 -0.42 -7.78
C THR A 64 11.66 0.22 -6.71
N SER A 65 11.38 1.46 -6.35
CA SER A 65 12.02 2.21 -5.27
C SER A 65 11.48 1.87 -3.89
N LEU A 66 10.33 1.19 -3.80
CA LEU A 66 9.69 0.86 -2.53
C LEU A 66 10.55 -0.15 -1.78
N GLN A 67 10.88 0.21 -0.54
CA GLN A 67 11.76 -0.57 0.33
C GLN A 67 11.01 -1.08 1.55
N VAL A 68 10.07 -0.30 2.07
CA VAL A 68 9.36 -0.60 3.30
C VAL A 68 7.86 -0.51 3.06
N LEU A 69 7.15 -1.55 3.49
CA LEU A 69 5.71 -1.60 3.52
C LEU A 69 5.27 -1.86 4.96
N ILE A 70 4.57 -0.91 5.56
CA ILE A 70 4.09 -0.98 6.94
C ILE A 70 2.58 -1.18 6.93
N LEU A 71 2.13 -2.24 7.59
CA LEU A 71 0.73 -2.65 7.64
C LEU A 71 0.26 -2.74 9.09
N GLY A 72 -0.74 -1.92 9.42
CA GLY A 72 -1.54 -2.05 10.63
C GLY A 72 -2.76 -2.90 10.33
N PHE A 73 -2.98 -3.94 11.12
CA PHE A 73 -4.08 -4.89 10.87
C PHE A 73 -5.27 -4.65 11.78
N ASP A 74 -6.45 -4.58 11.17
CA ASP A 74 -7.74 -4.63 11.87
C ASP A 74 -8.42 -6.00 11.72
N SER A 75 -7.95 -6.86 10.81
CA SER A 75 -8.51 -8.20 10.57
C SER A 75 -7.45 -9.30 10.33
N PHE A 76 -7.84 -10.56 10.54
CA PHE A 76 -6.98 -11.73 10.28
C PHE A 76 -6.63 -11.89 8.80
N GLU A 77 -7.53 -11.50 7.89
CA GLU A 77 -7.36 -11.60 6.44
C GLU A 77 -6.18 -10.74 5.96
N GLN A 78 -6.04 -9.53 6.52
CA GLN A 78 -4.93 -8.62 6.20
C GLN A 78 -3.58 -9.21 6.61
N ARG A 79 -3.54 -9.94 7.74
CA ARG A 79 -2.33 -10.62 8.20
C ARG A 79 -1.91 -11.75 7.27
N GLU A 80 -2.84 -12.60 6.85
CA GLU A 80 -2.54 -13.68 5.89
C GLU A 80 -2.00 -13.10 4.57
N GLN A 81 -2.62 -12.02 4.09
CA GLN A 81 -2.22 -11.36 2.87
C GLN A 81 -0.82 -10.71 2.98
N ALA A 82 -0.46 -10.16 4.14
CA ALA A 82 0.87 -9.62 4.37
C ALA A 82 1.98 -10.68 4.29
N GLU A 83 1.70 -11.91 4.72
CA GLU A 83 2.63 -13.03 4.53
C GLU A 83 2.80 -13.35 3.03
N LYS A 84 1.72 -13.35 2.25
CA LYS A 84 1.79 -13.52 0.79
C LYS A 84 2.65 -12.45 0.11
N TRP A 85 2.64 -11.20 0.61
CA TRP A 85 3.50 -10.15 0.05
C TRP A 85 4.96 -10.29 0.41
N LYS A 86 5.28 -10.82 1.59
CA LYS A 86 6.68 -11.15 1.92
C LYS A 86 7.24 -12.19 0.94
N GLU A 87 6.42 -13.14 0.52
CA GLU A 87 6.79 -14.15 -0.47
C GLU A 87 6.85 -13.58 -1.90
N ALA A 88 5.84 -12.80 -2.30
CA ALA A 88 5.76 -12.23 -3.65
C ALA A 88 6.81 -11.14 -3.91
N TYR A 89 7.21 -10.41 -2.88
CA TYR A 89 8.16 -9.30 -2.99
C TYR A 89 9.30 -9.43 -1.97
N PRO A 90 10.26 -10.34 -2.20
CA PRO A 90 11.36 -10.60 -1.26
C PRO A 90 12.30 -9.41 -1.05
N TYR A 91 12.27 -8.42 -1.94
CA TYR A 91 13.03 -7.17 -1.80
C TYR A 91 12.34 -6.15 -0.88
N LEU A 92 11.04 -6.31 -0.62
CA LEU A 92 10.26 -5.42 0.22
C LEU A 92 10.34 -5.85 1.67
N ARG A 93 10.71 -4.91 2.54
CA ARG A 93 10.62 -5.09 3.99
C ARG A 93 9.18 -4.85 4.43
N VAL A 94 8.40 -5.92 4.53
CA VAL A 94 7.04 -5.88 5.06
C VAL A 94 7.07 -5.94 6.59
N LEU A 95 6.60 -4.87 7.23
CA LEU A 95 6.47 -4.72 8.67
C LEU A 95 5.01 -4.69 9.06
N CYS A 96 4.66 -5.48 10.07
CA CYS A 96 3.31 -5.60 10.58
C CYS A 96 3.27 -5.05 12.01
N TYR A 97 2.26 -4.25 12.35
CA TYR A 97 2.03 -3.83 13.73
C TYR A 97 0.57 -4.01 14.13
N GLU A 98 0.35 -4.28 15.41
CA GLU A 98 -0.98 -4.26 16.01
C GLU A 98 -1.29 -2.82 16.44
N PRO A 99 -2.45 -2.25 16.05
CA PRO A 99 -2.88 -0.97 16.59
C PRO A 99 -3.05 -1.12 18.12
N CYS A 100 -2.45 -0.19 18.88
CA CYS A 100 -2.49 -0.16 20.34
C CYS A 100 -3.90 0.05 20.89
#